data_AF-A0A830GVU7-F1
#
_entry.id   AF-A0A830GVU7-F1
#
_cell.length_a   1.000
_cell.length_b   1.000
_cell.length_c   1.000
_cell.angle_alpha   90.00
_cell.angle_beta   90.00
_cell.angle_gamma   90.00
#
_symmetry.space_group_name_H-M   'P 1'
#
loop_
_entity.id
_entity.type
_entity.pdbx_description
1 polymer ?
#
loop_
_entity_poly.entity_id
_entity_poly.type
_entity_poly.pdbx_seq_one_letter_code
_entity_poly.pdbx_strand_id
1 'polypeptide(L)'
;MDPEEEYVILPLKVLQRLVKYSLAFCETRCPAGRDPGTCIYLSELSPALGLGNAPCYSDYGTYRREEFAKTVKAVESKYGMDHASLLKLRRSSVETEIDLMELEFALGVIKSMDEKEPIYLVRGEDLSIKNARRI
;
A
#
# COMPACT_ATOMS: atom_id res chain seq x y z
N MET A 1 -14.66 -4.13 16.02
CA MET A 1 -14.20 -5.34 15.31
C MET A 1 -15.46 -6.04 14.84
N ASP A 2 -15.48 -6.41 13.56
CA ASP A 2 -16.57 -7.15 12.95
C ASP A 2 -16.67 -8.53 13.64
N PRO A 3 -17.83 -8.92 14.17
CA PRO A 3 -17.99 -10.22 14.83
C PRO A 3 -17.81 -11.42 13.88
N GLU A 4 -17.94 -11.23 12.57
CA GLU A 4 -17.81 -12.29 11.57
C GLU A 4 -16.39 -12.41 10.98
N GLU A 5 -15.50 -11.45 11.28
CA GLU A 5 -14.12 -11.45 10.80
C GLU A 5 -13.16 -12.19 11.76
N GLU A 6 -12.29 -13.03 11.20
CA GLU A 6 -11.24 -13.68 11.98
C GLU A 6 -10.01 -12.77 12.11
N TYR A 7 -9.64 -12.42 13.35
CA TYR A 7 -8.46 -11.61 13.64
C TYR A 7 -7.29 -12.46 14.15
N VAL A 8 -6.07 -12.13 13.70
CA VAL A 8 -4.84 -12.74 14.20
C VAL A 8 -4.11 -11.77 15.12
N ILE A 9 -3.73 -12.25 16.31
CA ILE A 9 -2.88 -11.52 17.25
C ILE A 9 -1.44 -12.01 17.08
N LEU A 10 -0.53 -11.08 16.78
CA LEU A 10 0.88 -11.34 16.54
C LEU A 10 1.71 -10.61 17.61
N PRO A 11 2.75 -11.23 18.19
CA PRO A 11 3.80 -10.47 18.87
C PRO A 11 4.42 -9.47 17.89
N LEU A 12 4.69 -8.25 18.35
CA LEU A 12 5.24 -7.18 17.49
C LEU A 12 6.52 -7.62 16.76
N LYS A 13 7.39 -8.39 17.43
CA LYS A 13 8.62 -8.95 16.84
C LYS A 13 8.37 -9.88 15.65
N VAL A 14 7.23 -10.57 15.61
CA VAL A 14 6.85 -11.46 14.50
C VAL A 14 6.40 -10.61 13.32
N LEU A 15 5.50 -9.65 13.56
CA LEU A 15 5.08 -8.69 12.53
C LEU A 15 6.28 -7.95 11.93
N GLN A 16 7.21 -7.48 12.76
CA GLN A 16 8.44 -6.82 12.32
C GLN A 16 9.28 -7.68 11.37
N ARG A 17 9.38 -9.00 11.61
CA ARG A 17 10.09 -9.91 10.71
C ARG A 17 9.38 -10.07 9.37
N LEU A 18 8.04 -10.17 9.38
CA LEU A 18 7.24 -10.24 8.16
C LEU A 18 7.38 -8.97 7.33
N VAL A 19 7.20 -7.80 7.95
CA VAL A 19 7.35 -6.50 7.28
C VAL A 19 8.76 -6.34 6.72
N LYS A 20 9.81 -6.66 7.49
CA LYS A 20 11.19 -6.59 7.00
C LYS A 20 11.41 -7.48 5.78
N TYR A 21 10.85 -8.68 5.77
CA TYR A 21 10.95 -9.58 4.62
C TYR A 21 10.22 -9.00 3.39
N SER A 22 9.02 -8.45 3.59
CA SER A 22 8.28 -7.78 2.52
C SER A 22 9.00 -6.57 1.95
N LEU A 23 9.69 -5.77 2.78
CA LEU A 23 10.46 -4.62 2.32
C LEU A 23 11.65 -5.01 1.43
N ALA A 24 12.30 -6.16 1.70
CA ALA A 24 13.36 -6.68 0.83
C ALA A 24 12.83 -7.03 -0.58
N PHE A 25 11.56 -7.43 -0.69
CA PHE A 25 10.90 -7.64 -1.97
C PHE A 25 10.63 -6.31 -2.71
N CYS A 26 10.40 -5.21 -1.99
CA CYS A 26 10.18 -3.89 -2.59
C CYS A 26 11.45 -3.32 -3.27
N GLU A 27 12.63 -3.60 -2.72
CA GLU A 27 13.91 -3.08 -3.26
C GLU A 27 14.28 -3.70 -4.61
N THR A 28 13.75 -4.88 -4.95
CA THR A 28 14.23 -5.71 -6.07
C THR A 28 13.25 -5.85 -7.23
N ARG A 29 12.03 -5.27 -7.13
CA ARG A 29 10.98 -5.42 -8.16
C ARG A 29 10.37 -4.11 -8.65
N CYS A 30 10.01 -4.14 -9.94
CA CYS A 30 9.27 -3.10 -10.66
C CYS A 30 7.90 -2.81 -9.99
N PRO A 31 7.46 -1.54 -9.93
CA PRO A 31 6.15 -1.14 -9.39
C PRO A 31 4.94 -1.88 -9.99
N ALA A 32 5.01 -2.31 -11.26
CA ALA A 32 3.92 -3.04 -11.92
C ALA A 32 3.54 -4.37 -11.22
N GLY A 33 4.46 -4.96 -10.47
CA GLY A 33 4.22 -6.19 -9.71
C GLY A 33 3.81 -5.96 -8.26
N ARG A 34 3.56 -4.70 -7.85
CA ARG A 34 3.22 -4.34 -6.49
C ARG A 34 1.71 -4.22 -6.34
N ASP A 35 1.21 -4.67 -5.19
CA ASP A 35 -0.18 -4.47 -4.81
C ASP A 35 -0.34 -3.12 -4.07
N PRO A 36 -1.14 -2.18 -4.60
CA PRO A 36 -1.31 -0.85 -3.99
C PRO A 36 -1.81 -0.89 -2.55
N GLY A 37 -2.71 -1.82 -2.20
CA GLY A 37 -3.24 -1.95 -0.84
C GLY A 37 -2.16 -2.37 0.16
N THR A 38 -1.35 -3.35 -0.21
CA THR A 38 -0.19 -3.81 0.57
C THR A 38 0.81 -2.68 0.79
N CYS A 39 1.06 -1.84 -0.23
CA CYS A 39 2.00 -0.73 -0.13
C CYS A 39 1.60 0.29 0.95
N ILE A 40 0.31 0.55 1.13
CA ILE A 40 -0.17 1.45 2.18
C ILE A 40 0.21 0.91 3.56
N TYR A 41 -0.11 -0.36 3.84
CA TYR A 41 0.25 -0.98 5.12
C TYR A 41 1.75 -0.98 5.37
N LEU A 42 2.58 -1.26 4.35
CA LEU A 42 4.03 -1.24 4.50
C LEU A 42 4.57 0.17 4.77
N SER A 43 4.02 1.20 4.13
CA SER A 43 4.42 2.60 4.35
C SER A 43 4.16 3.08 5.78
N GLU A 44 3.11 2.56 6.43
CA GLU A 44 2.73 2.90 7.80
C GLU A 44 3.45 2.03 8.83
N LEU A 45 3.48 0.72 8.61
CA LEU A 45 4.07 -0.26 9.53
C LEU A 45 5.58 -0.10 9.64
N SER A 46 6.28 0.17 8.54
CA SER A 46 7.75 0.25 8.54
C SER A 46 8.28 1.28 9.57
N PRO A 47 7.86 2.56 9.55
CA PRO A 47 8.31 3.52 10.55
C PRO A 47 7.76 3.20 11.94
N ALA A 48 6.51 2.75 12.06
CA ALA A 48 5.90 2.39 13.34
C ALA A 48 6.62 1.23 14.06
N LEU A 49 7.26 0.33 13.32
CA LEU A 49 8.04 -0.80 13.82
C LEU A 49 9.54 -0.48 13.98
N GLY A 50 9.94 0.78 13.81
CA GLY A 50 11.35 1.21 13.90
C GLY A 50 12.24 0.62 12.79
N LEU A 51 11.66 0.26 11.64
CA LEU A 51 12.40 -0.25 10.48
C LEU A 51 12.84 0.85 9.50
N GLY A 52 12.48 2.11 9.77
CA GLY A 52 12.69 3.22 8.85
C GLY A 52 11.57 3.35 7.83
N ASN A 53 11.78 4.15 6.79
CA ASN A 53 10.77 4.35 5.74
C ASN A 53 10.85 3.22 4.69
N ALA A 54 9.71 2.94 4.04
CA ALA A 54 9.69 2.01 2.90
C ALA A 54 10.54 2.56 1.74
N PRO A 55 11.13 1.71 0.88
CA PRO A 55 12.02 2.15 -0.20
C PRO A 55 11.43 3.20 -1.15
N CYS A 56 10.13 3.17 -1.38
CA CYS A 56 9.42 4.08 -2.28
C CYS A 56 9.00 5.41 -1.62
N TYR A 57 9.42 5.66 -0.37
CA TYR A 57 9.14 6.90 0.34
C TYR A 57 9.73 8.14 -0.35
N SER A 58 10.87 8.00 -1.04
CA SER A 58 11.43 9.10 -1.83
C SER A 58 10.51 9.57 -2.95
N ASP A 59 9.72 8.65 -3.50
CA ASP A 59 8.91 8.87 -4.69
C ASP A 59 7.50 9.29 -4.32
N TYR A 60 6.91 8.63 -3.30
CA TYR A 60 5.51 8.82 -2.92
C TYR A 60 5.32 9.39 -1.51
N GLY A 61 6.39 9.67 -0.76
CA GLY A 61 6.30 10.24 0.58
C GLY A 61 5.56 9.33 1.58
N THR A 62 4.72 9.93 2.41
CA THR A 62 3.97 9.26 3.49
C THR A 62 2.69 8.56 2.99
N TYR A 63 2.59 8.31 1.69
CA TYR A 63 1.40 7.72 1.07
C TYR A 63 0.13 8.50 1.45
N ARG A 64 0.10 9.81 1.21
CA ARG A 64 -1.10 10.63 1.40
C ARG A 64 -1.93 10.68 0.14
N ARG A 65 -3.27 10.78 0.28
CA ARG A 65 -4.20 10.85 -0.85
C ARG A 65 -3.83 11.99 -1.82
N GLU A 66 -3.38 13.12 -1.29
CA GLU A 66 -3.01 14.29 -2.09
C GLU A 66 -1.77 14.02 -2.97
N GLU A 67 -0.85 13.17 -2.54
CA GLU A 67 0.36 12.80 -3.29
C GLU A 67 -0.01 11.99 -4.54
N PHE A 68 -0.92 11.01 -4.39
CA PHE A 68 -1.42 10.21 -5.52
C PHE A 68 -2.39 10.99 -6.42
N ALA A 69 -3.24 11.85 -5.84
CA ALA A 69 -4.12 12.70 -6.63
C ALA A 69 -3.35 13.66 -7.55
N LYS A 70 -2.18 14.15 -7.12
CA LYS A 70 -1.27 14.93 -7.97
C LYS A 70 -0.73 14.10 -9.14
N THR A 71 -0.37 12.84 -8.89
CA THR A 71 0.11 11.92 -9.93
C THR A 71 -0.97 11.69 -10.99
N VAL A 72 -2.21 11.39 -10.57
CA VAL A 72 -3.36 11.26 -11.48
C VAL A 72 -3.54 12.52 -12.32
N LYS A 73 -3.59 13.69 -11.69
CA LYS A 73 -3.76 14.98 -12.41
C LYS A 73 -2.62 15.29 -13.37
N ALA A 74 -1.39 14.92 -13.03
CA ALA A 74 -0.23 15.14 -13.90
C ALA A 74 -0.36 14.32 -15.19
N VAL A 75 -0.75 13.05 -15.08
CA VAL A 75 -0.99 12.18 -16.25
C VAL A 75 -2.19 12.68 -17.05
N GLU A 76 -3.32 13.01 -16.40
CA GLU A 76 -4.49 13.58 -17.10
C GLU A 76 -4.14 14.86 -17.87
N SER A 77 -3.34 15.74 -17.26
CA SER A 77 -2.90 16.99 -17.89
C SER A 77 -1.94 16.75 -19.06
N LYS A 78 -1.06 15.75 -18.96
CA LYS A 78 -0.10 15.38 -20.02
C LYS A 78 -0.82 14.93 -21.29
N TYR A 79 -1.91 14.18 -21.16
CA TYR A 79 -2.65 13.63 -22.30
C TYR A 79 -3.92 14.41 -22.66
N GLY A 80 -4.34 15.37 -21.83
CA GLY A 80 -5.57 16.14 -22.04
C GLY A 80 -6.84 15.28 -21.96
N MET A 81 -6.80 14.19 -21.19
CA MET A 81 -7.87 13.18 -21.08
C MET A 81 -8.12 12.86 -19.60
N ASP A 82 -9.36 12.50 -19.26
CA ASP A 82 -9.65 11.95 -17.95
C ASP A 82 -9.05 10.54 -17.78
N HIS A 83 -8.80 10.16 -16.53
CA HIS A 83 -8.22 8.86 -16.22
C HIS A 83 -9.06 7.67 -16.71
N ALA A 84 -10.39 7.78 -16.72
CA ALA A 84 -11.27 6.72 -17.20
C ALA A 84 -11.09 6.43 -18.71
N SER A 85 -10.79 7.47 -19.49
CA SER A 85 -10.46 7.39 -20.91
C SER A 85 -9.01 6.91 -21.10
N LEU A 86 -8.08 7.38 -20.28
CA LEU A 86 -6.68 6.97 -20.31
C LEU A 86 -6.47 5.49 -20.04
N LEU A 87 -7.24 4.90 -19.12
CA LEU A 87 -7.20 3.46 -18.85
C LEU A 87 -7.65 2.60 -20.04
N LYS A 88 -8.29 3.19 -21.06
CA LYS A 88 -8.68 2.51 -22.31
C LYS A 88 -7.70 2.79 -23.45
N LEU A 89 -6.73 3.67 -23.24
CA LEU A 89 -5.76 4.07 -24.26
C LEU A 89 -4.80 2.92 -24.57
N ARG A 90 -4.45 2.75 -25.84
CA ARG A 90 -3.45 1.76 -26.23
C ARG A 90 -2.06 2.19 -25.75
N ARG A 91 -1.35 1.29 -25.08
CA ARG A 91 0.07 1.43 -24.72
C ARG A 91 0.94 1.38 -25.99
N SER A 92 1.11 2.52 -26.66
CA SER A 92 1.76 2.62 -27.97
C SER A 92 3.26 2.94 -27.91
N SER A 93 3.75 3.39 -26.75
CA SER A 93 5.16 3.68 -26.49
C SER A 93 5.53 3.27 -25.07
N VAL A 94 6.83 3.14 -24.80
CA VAL A 94 7.35 2.90 -23.44
C VAL A 94 6.93 4.02 -22.48
N GLU A 95 6.91 5.26 -22.96
CA GLU A 95 6.47 6.40 -22.15
C GLU A 95 4.99 6.28 -21.76
N THR A 96 4.11 5.99 -22.74
CA THR A 96 2.69 5.77 -22.46
C THR A 96 2.46 4.55 -21.58
N GLU A 97 3.27 3.49 -21.71
CA GLU A 97 3.20 2.35 -20.80
C GLU A 97 3.54 2.74 -19.36
N ILE A 98 4.61 3.52 -19.14
CA ILE A 98 5.00 4.00 -17.82
C ILE A 98 3.91 4.90 -17.22
N ASP A 99 3.43 5.89 -17.97
CA ASP A 99 2.42 6.83 -17.46
C ASP A 99 1.12 6.12 -17.07
N LEU A 100 0.66 5.15 -17.88
CA LEU A 100 -0.55 4.40 -17.58
C LEU A 100 -0.34 3.44 -16.41
N MET A 101 0.85 2.86 -16.25
CA MET A 101 1.19 2.08 -15.06
C MET A 101 1.17 2.93 -13.78
N GLU A 102 1.74 4.14 -13.82
CA GLU A 102 1.72 5.06 -12.67
C GLU A 102 0.29 5.52 -12.34
N LEU A 103 -0.52 5.78 -13.36
CA LEU A 103 -1.93 6.11 -13.20
C LEU A 103 -2.72 4.97 -12.55
N GLU A 104 -2.57 3.74 -13.06
CA GLU A 104 -3.20 2.54 -12.51
C GLU A 104 -2.81 2.33 -11.05
N PHE A 105 -1.52 2.47 -10.73
CA PHE A 105 -1.02 2.35 -9.36
C PHE A 105 -1.60 3.43 -8.45
N ALA A 106 -1.57 4.70 -8.86
CA ALA A 106 -2.06 5.81 -8.05
C ALA A 106 -3.57 5.70 -7.76
N LEU A 107 -4.38 5.32 -8.76
CA LEU A 107 -5.80 5.06 -8.57
C LEU A 107 -6.04 3.87 -7.65
N GLY A 108 -5.26 2.81 -7.80
CA GLY A 108 -5.29 1.65 -6.93
C GLY A 108 -5.00 2.03 -5.48
N VAL A 109 -3.99 2.86 -5.23
CA VAL A 109 -3.67 3.33 -3.88
C VAL A 109 -4.82 4.15 -3.29
N ILE A 110 -5.36 5.12 -4.06
CA ILE A 110 -6.48 5.96 -3.60
C ILE A 110 -7.68 5.10 -3.22
N LYS A 111 -8.01 4.10 -4.05
CA LYS A 111 -9.09 3.15 -3.76
C LYS A 111 -8.79 2.35 -2.48
N SER A 112 -7.60 1.78 -2.37
CA SER A 112 -7.22 0.98 -1.21
C SER A 112 -7.17 1.78 0.09
N MET A 113 -6.98 3.10 0.04
CA MET A 113 -7.11 3.95 1.23
C MET A 113 -8.54 4.01 1.76
N ASP A 114 -9.55 3.94 0.90
CA ASP A 114 -10.96 3.92 1.28
C ASP A 114 -11.38 2.57 1.87
N GLU A 115 -10.67 1.50 1.50
CA GLU A 115 -10.95 0.11 1.91
C GLU A 115 -9.98 -0.38 3.01
N LYS A 116 -9.06 0.48 3.49
CA LYS A 116 -8.00 0.07 4.41
C LYS A 116 -8.55 -0.20 5.80
N GLU A 117 -8.21 -1.36 6.34
CA GLU A 117 -8.49 -1.71 7.74
C GLU A 117 -7.49 -1.06 8.69
N PRO A 118 -7.92 -0.67 9.91
CA PRO A 118 -7.02 -0.12 10.92
C PRO A 118 -6.12 -1.21 11.53
N ILE A 119 -4.89 -0.82 11.88
CA ILE A 119 -3.96 -1.67 12.62
C ILE A 119 -4.03 -1.31 14.10
N TYR A 120 -4.31 -2.30 14.94
CA TYR A 120 -4.39 -2.13 16.38
C TYR A 120 -3.12 -2.63 17.06
N LEU A 121 -2.52 -1.77 17.90
CA LEU A 121 -1.43 -2.15 18.80
C LEU A 121 -1.97 -2.20 20.22
N VAL A 122 -1.93 -3.39 20.83
CA VAL A 122 -2.44 -3.64 22.17
C VAL A 122 -1.33 -4.28 23.00
N ARG A 123 -1.22 -3.91 24.29
CA ARG A 123 -0.25 -4.56 25.18
C ARG A 123 -0.72 -5.98 25.50
N GLY A 124 0.25 -6.87 25.71
CA GLY A 124 -0.05 -8.27 26.02
C GLY A 124 -0.90 -8.46 27.28
N GLU A 125 -0.77 -7.57 28.26
CA GLU A 125 -1.55 -7.56 29.50
C GLU A 125 -3.04 -7.27 29.29
N ASP A 126 -3.39 -6.59 28.20
CA ASP A 126 -4.76 -6.22 27.84
C ASP A 126 -5.44 -7.26 26.93
N LEU A 127 -4.72 -8.33 26.54
CA LEU A 127 -5.23 -9.34 25.61
C LEU A 127 -6.00 -10.46 26.34
N SER A 128 -7.16 -10.83 25.79
CA SER A 128 -7.93 -12.00 26.22
C SER A 128 -8.04 -13.02 25.09
N ILE A 129 -7.50 -14.21 25.29
CA ILE A 129 -7.45 -15.30 24.28
C ILE A 129 -8.33 -16.50 24.64
N LYS A 130 -9.38 -16.29 25.45
CA LYS A 130 -10.18 -17.37 26.07
C LYS A 130 -10.73 -18.42 25.09
N ASN A 131 -11.03 -18.02 23.86
CA ASN A 131 -11.57 -18.91 22.81
C ASN A 131 -10.64 -18.99 21.59
N ALA A 132 -9.37 -18.60 21.71
CA ALA A 132 -8.46 -18.59 20.57
C ALA A 132 -8.11 -20.02 20.14
N ARG A 133 -8.24 -20.29 18.84
CA ARG A 133 -7.73 -21.52 18.23
C ARG A 133 -6.24 -21.37 17.99
N ARG A 134 -5.44 -22.30 18.53
CA ARG A 134 -4.04 -22.44 18.15
C ARG A 134 -3.97 -23.07 16.74
N ILE A 135 -3.30 -22.38 15.83
CA ILE A 135 -2.96 -22.87 14.48
C ILE A 135 -1.54 -23.43 14.52
#